data_AF-A0A3M1BHM5-F1
#
_entry.id   AF-A0A3M1BHM5-F1
#
_cell.length_a   1.000
_cell.length_b   1.000
_cell.length_c   1.000
_cell.angle_alpha   90.00
_cell.angle_beta   90.00
_cell.angle_gamma   90.00
#
_symmetry.space_group_name_H-M   'P 1'
#
loop_
_entity.id
_entity.type
_entity.pdbx_description
1 polymer ?
#
loop_
_entity_poly.entity_id
_entity_poly.type
_entity_poly.pdbx_seq_one_letter_code
_entity_poly.pdbx_strand_id
1 'polypeptide(L)'
;MSVQKLRTALLTTGSGPLPLAAFEALRSCSDLRGVVFSRRKRRVSRWRRVQEYGLWYTGQALAGLLWGALSGARVQGRVGELPTVVWTNRQDETAVLSQLDAWGVDVVFVCSFQHILRPEF
;
A
#
# COMPACT_ATOMS: atom_id res chain seq x y z
N MET A 1 21.37 0.42 -26.20
CA MET A 1 20.54 1.52 -25.67
C MET A 1 20.04 1.09 -24.30
N SER A 2 20.43 1.77 -23.23
CA SER A 2 19.96 1.42 -21.88
C SER A 2 18.52 1.89 -21.77
N VAL A 3 17.56 0.96 -21.57
CA VAL A 3 16.17 1.32 -21.33
C VAL A 3 16.11 2.04 -19.99
N GLN A 4 15.79 3.33 -20.01
CA GLN A 4 15.67 4.13 -18.79
C GLN A 4 14.50 3.56 -17.97
N LYS A 5 14.80 3.02 -16.79
CA LYS A 5 13.76 2.50 -15.90
C LYS A 5 12.97 3.67 -15.34
N LEU A 6 11.64 3.59 -15.42
CA LEU A 6 10.73 4.57 -14.82
C LEU A 6 10.95 4.64 -13.31
N ARG A 7 10.98 5.84 -12.75
CA ARG A 7 11.04 6.05 -11.30
C ARG A 7 9.64 5.93 -10.75
N THR A 8 9.39 4.92 -9.92
CA THR A 8 8.04 4.56 -9.50
C THR A 8 7.85 4.67 -8.00
N ALA A 9 6.61 4.84 -7.56
CA ALA A 9 6.21 4.63 -6.18
C ALA A 9 4.98 3.74 -6.09
N LEU A 10 4.86 3.01 -4.98
CA LEU A 10 3.73 2.14 -4.71
C LEU A 10 2.90 2.65 -3.54
N LEU A 11 1.61 2.91 -3.78
CA LEU A 11 0.61 3.19 -2.75
C LEU A 11 -0.11 1.89 -2.39
N THR A 12 0.01 1.44 -1.14
CA THR A 12 -0.59 0.17 -0.71
C THR A 12 -1.01 0.15 0.76
N THR A 13 -1.73 -0.88 1.21
CA THR A 13 -2.06 -1.10 2.64
C THR A 13 -1.03 -1.97 3.37
N GLY A 14 0.00 -2.44 2.66
CA GLY A 14 1.19 -3.10 3.23
C GLY A 14 0.99 -4.51 3.77
N SER A 15 -0.22 -5.05 3.66
CA SER A 15 -0.53 -6.43 4.07
C SER A 15 -1.40 -7.10 2.99
N GLY A 16 -0.94 -8.26 2.51
CA GLY A 16 -1.68 -9.10 1.55
C GLY A 16 -0.84 -9.57 0.37
N PRO A 17 -1.33 -10.59 -0.37
CA PRO A 17 -0.64 -11.17 -1.52
C PRO A 17 -0.50 -10.19 -2.69
N LEU A 18 -1.54 -9.38 -2.94
CA LEU A 18 -1.54 -8.40 -4.04
C LEU A 18 -0.49 -7.28 -3.83
N PRO A 19 -0.45 -6.58 -2.67
CA PRO A 19 0.63 -5.63 -2.35
C PRO A 19 2.04 -6.19 -2.52
N LEU A 20 2.24 -7.47 -2.13
CA LEU A 20 3.55 -8.11 -2.22
C LEU A 20 3.95 -8.38 -3.66
N ALA A 21 3.05 -8.98 -4.46
CA ALA A 21 3.31 -9.23 -5.87
C ALA A 21 3.56 -7.91 -6.64
N ALA A 22 2.79 -6.86 -6.33
CA ALA A 22 3.00 -5.53 -6.91
C ALA A 22 4.37 -4.94 -6.53
N PHE A 23 4.77 -5.06 -5.25
CA PHE A 23 6.07 -4.61 -4.79
C PHE A 23 7.23 -5.34 -5.49
N GLU A 24 7.16 -6.67 -5.57
CA GLU A 24 8.19 -7.49 -6.21
C GLU A 24 8.31 -7.19 -7.71
N ALA A 25 7.17 -7.07 -8.41
CA ALA A 25 7.14 -6.71 -9.82
C ALA A 25 7.72 -5.31 -10.09
N LEU A 26 7.37 -4.32 -9.25
CA LEU A 26 7.91 -2.96 -9.42
C LEU A 26 9.40 -2.91 -9.10
N ARG A 27 9.87 -3.64 -8.08
CA ARG A 27 11.29 -3.74 -7.76
C ARG A 27 12.11 -4.37 -8.90
N SER A 28 11.57 -5.36 -9.61
CA SER A 28 12.28 -5.99 -10.74
C SER A 28 12.24 -5.14 -12.02
N CYS A 29 11.08 -4.56 -12.32
CA CYS A 29 10.78 -3.97 -13.62
C CYS A 29 10.98 -2.45 -13.69
N SER A 30 11.11 -1.77 -12.55
CA SER A 30 11.22 -0.31 -12.47
C SER A 30 12.26 0.13 -11.45
N ASP A 31 12.52 1.44 -11.39
CA ASP A 31 13.30 2.06 -10.32
C ASP A 31 12.34 2.46 -9.20
N LEU A 32 11.96 1.49 -8.37
CA LEU A 32 11.03 1.69 -7.27
C LEU A 32 11.68 2.58 -6.20
N ARG A 33 11.26 3.84 -6.15
CA ARG A 33 11.82 4.86 -5.25
C ARG A 33 11.27 4.83 -3.85
N GLY A 34 10.03 4.41 -3.67
CA GLY A 34 9.41 4.42 -2.34
C GLY A 34 8.05 3.76 -2.28
N VAL A 35 7.59 3.53 -1.04
CA VAL A 35 6.30 2.88 -0.77
C VAL A 35 5.50 3.72 0.23
N VAL A 36 4.26 4.05 -0.13
CA VAL A 36 3.31 4.74 0.74
C VAL A 36 2.30 3.73 1.28
N PHE A 37 2.27 3.57 2.59
CA PHE A 37 1.35 2.70 3.29
C PHE A 37 0.12 3.46 3.78
N SER A 38 -1.06 3.08 3.32
CA SER A 38 -2.32 3.46 3.94
C SER A 38 -2.52 2.71 5.24
N ARG A 39 -2.69 3.45 6.34
CA ARG A 39 -3.17 2.93 7.62
C ARG A 39 -4.34 3.77 8.13
N ARG A 40 -5.58 3.35 7.92
CA ARG A 40 -6.70 3.96 8.65
C ARG A 40 -6.58 3.65 10.15
N LYS A 41 -6.70 4.68 11.02
CA LYS A 41 -6.97 4.49 12.46
C LYS A 41 -8.28 3.69 12.60
N ARG A 42 -8.19 2.39 12.84
CA ARG A 42 -9.36 1.51 12.99
C ARG A 42 -10.13 1.87 14.27
N ARG A 43 -11.19 2.68 14.13
CA ARG A 43 -12.27 2.83 15.12
C ARG A 43 -13.60 2.31 14.58
N VAL A 44 -13.60 1.11 13.99
CA VAL A 44 -14.85 0.44 13.62
C VAL A 44 -14.84 -0.94 14.22
N SER A 45 -15.81 -1.21 15.10
CA SER A 45 -15.94 -2.50 15.76
C SER A 45 -16.07 -3.59 14.70
N ARG A 46 -15.41 -4.74 14.91
CA ARG A 46 -15.50 -5.88 13.99
C ARG A 46 -16.97 -6.31 13.80
N TRP A 47 -17.78 -6.18 14.85
CA TRP A 47 -19.22 -6.43 14.86
C TRP A 47 -20.01 -5.56 13.87
N ARG A 48 -19.74 -4.26 13.78
CA ARG A 48 -20.44 -3.39 12.82
C ARG A 48 -20.21 -3.81 11.36
N ARG A 49 -18.99 -4.30 11.05
CA ARG A 49 -18.66 -4.78 9.70
C ARG A 49 -19.30 -6.12 9.37
N VAL A 50 -19.47 -7.01 10.35
CA VAL A 50 -20.21 -8.26 10.14
C VAL A 50 -21.69 -7.97 9.90
N GLN A 51 -22.26 -6.95 10.56
CA GLN A 51 -23.63 -6.51 10.29
C GLN A 51 -23.78 -5.82 8.93
N GLU A 52 -22.87 -4.92 8.54
CA GLU A 52 -22.97 -4.16 7.28
C GLU A 52 -22.62 -4.98 6.03
N TYR A 53 -21.66 -5.90 6.11
CA TYR A 53 -21.09 -6.59 4.94
C TYR A 53 -21.26 -8.12 4.99
N GLY A 54 -21.86 -8.65 6.07
CA GLY A 54 -22.17 -10.07 6.23
C GLY A 54 -20.97 -10.99 6.47
N LEU A 55 -21.26 -12.29 6.54
CA LEU A 55 -20.32 -13.39 6.76
C LEU A 55 -19.22 -13.48 5.70
N TRP A 56 -19.50 -13.04 4.47
CA TRP A 56 -18.55 -13.08 3.34
C TRP A 56 -17.30 -12.24 3.60
N TYR A 57 -17.47 -11.03 4.14
CA TYR A 57 -16.37 -10.15 4.51
C TYR A 57 -15.54 -10.72 5.66
N THR A 58 -16.18 -11.48 6.56
CA THR A 58 -15.51 -12.15 7.68
C THR A 58 -14.64 -13.30 7.18
N GLY A 59 -15.14 -14.07 6.20
CA GLY A 59 -14.37 -15.11 5.50
C GLY A 59 -13.14 -14.55 4.80
N GLN A 60 -13.28 -13.45 4.05
CA GLN A 60 -12.14 -12.78 3.41
C GLN A 60 -11.13 -12.23 4.43
N ALA A 61 -11.59 -11.67 5.55
CA ALA A 61 -10.71 -11.19 6.61
C ALA A 61 -9.93 -12.32 7.29
N LEU A 62 -10.57 -13.48 7.48
CA LEU A 62 -9.94 -14.71 8.01
C LEU A 62 -8.93 -15.29 7.02
N ALA A 63 -9.28 -15.36 5.74
CA ALA A 63 -8.35 -15.80 4.70
C ALA A 63 -7.12 -14.88 4.62
N GLY A 64 -7.31 -13.56 4.72
CA GLY A 64 -6.21 -12.59 4.77
C GLY A 64 -5.35 -12.71 6.03
N LEU A 65 -5.96 -13.04 7.19
CA LEU A 65 -5.23 -13.29 8.45
C LEU A 65 -4.41 -14.58 8.38
N LEU A 66 -5.00 -15.68 7.91
CA LEU A 66 -4.34 -16.97 7.74
C LEU A 66 -3.19 -16.86 6.74
N TRP A 67 -3.42 -16.17 5.61
CA TRP A 67 -2.37 -15.91 4.64
C TRP A 67 -1.25 -15.04 5.22
N GLY A 68 -1.59 -13.98 5.96
CA GLY A 68 -0.61 -13.11 6.60
C GLY A 68 0.20 -13.80 7.70
N ALA A 69 -0.36 -14.82 8.34
CA ALA A 69 0.33 -15.65 9.34
C ALA A 69 1.24 -16.71 8.68
N LEU A 70 0.79 -17.35 7.60
CA LEU A 70 1.52 -18.41 6.91
C LEU A 70 2.65 -17.90 6.02
N SER A 71 2.44 -16.78 5.33
CA SER A 71 3.41 -16.30 4.33
C SER A 71 4.61 -15.57 4.92
N GLY A 72 4.53 -15.08 6.17
CA GLY A 72 5.55 -14.19 6.76
C GLY A 72 5.85 -12.93 5.93
N ALA A 73 5.18 -12.74 4.80
CA ALA A 73 5.54 -11.83 3.74
C ALA A 73 4.77 -10.54 3.93
N ARG A 74 5.19 -9.77 4.93
CA ARG A 74 4.78 -8.38 5.05
C ARG A 74 5.67 -7.56 4.16
N VAL A 75 5.06 -6.84 3.21
CA VAL A 75 5.77 -5.82 2.41
C VAL A 75 6.56 -4.92 3.34
N GLN A 76 5.95 -4.45 4.42
CA GLN A 76 6.59 -3.60 5.45
C GLN A 76 7.88 -4.18 6.06
N GLY A 77 8.08 -5.50 6.08
CA GLY A 77 9.33 -6.13 6.54
C GLY A 77 10.39 -6.32 5.44
N ARG A 78 9.98 -6.34 4.17
CA ARG A 78 10.87 -6.45 2.99
C ARG A 78 11.29 -5.10 2.40
N VAL A 79 10.65 -4.00 2.82
CA VAL A 79 10.94 -2.64 2.34
C VAL A 79 12.09 -1.97 3.12
N GLY A 80 12.82 -2.70 3.97
CA GLY A 80 13.88 -2.10 4.82
C GLY A 80 14.98 -1.30 4.08
N GLU A 81 15.07 -1.45 2.75
CA GLU A 81 16.01 -0.76 1.88
C GLU A 81 15.44 0.49 1.18
N LEU A 82 14.11 0.70 1.21
CA LEU A 82 13.45 1.78 0.48
C LEU A 82 12.76 2.76 1.44
N PRO A 83 12.69 4.05 1.08
CA PRO A 83 11.98 5.02 1.89
C PRO A 83 10.48 4.71 1.90
N THR A 84 9.88 4.87 3.08
CA THR A 84 8.46 4.57 3.30
C THR A 84 7.76 5.70 4.01
N VAL A 85 6.52 5.98 3.60
CA VAL A 85 5.62 6.91 4.30
C VAL A 85 4.35 6.20 4.71
N VAL A 86 3.78 6.58 5.85
CA VAL A 86 2.47 6.08 6.30
C VAL A 86 1.45 7.20 6.16
N TRP A 87 0.51 7.02 5.25
CA TRP A 87 -0.67 7.87 5.12
C TRP A 87 -1.73 7.37 6.09
N THR A 88 -2.02 8.15 7.13
CA THR A 88 -2.98 7.79 8.19
C THR A 88 -4.30 8.54 8.05
N ASN A 89 -4.22 9.84 7.78
CA ASN A 89 -5.35 10.76 7.76
C ASN A 89 -5.38 11.58 6.49
N ARG A 90 -6.53 12.20 6.21
CA ARG A 90 -6.71 13.11 5.07
C ARG A 90 -5.63 14.22 5.02
N GLN A 91 -5.21 14.74 6.16
CA GLN A 91 -4.24 15.84 6.25
C GLN A 91 -2.82 15.45 5.81
N ASP A 92 -2.53 14.15 5.73
CA ASP A 92 -1.21 13.65 5.35
C ASP A 92 -0.98 13.72 3.82
N GLU A 93 -2.03 14.00 3.04
CA GLU A 93 -2.02 14.04 1.57
C GLU A 93 -0.93 14.96 1.01
N THR A 94 -0.85 16.19 1.49
CA THR A 94 0.16 17.16 1.05
C THR A 94 1.58 16.72 1.41
N ALA A 95 1.75 16.08 2.58
CA ALA A 95 3.04 15.55 2.99
C ALA A 95 3.45 14.35 2.12
N VAL A 96 2.50 13.49 1.74
CA VAL A 96 2.75 12.37 0.82
C VAL A 96 3.13 12.88 -0.57
N LEU A 97 2.42 13.86 -1.11
CA LEU A 97 2.74 14.46 -2.40
C LEU A 97 4.15 15.08 -2.40
N SER A 98 4.46 15.90 -1.40
CA SER A 98 5.79 16.48 -1.24
C SER A 98 6.88 15.41 -1.13
N GLN A 99 6.57 14.27 -0.52
CA GLN A 99 7.51 13.16 -0.44
C GLN A 99 7.70 12.45 -1.80
N LEU A 100 6.61 12.23 -2.56
CA LEU A 100 6.68 11.64 -3.89
C LEU A 100 7.51 12.51 -4.85
N ASP A 101 7.35 13.83 -4.75
CA ASP A 101 8.16 14.80 -5.47
C ASP A 101 9.63 14.74 -5.05
N ALA A 102 9.91 14.69 -3.73
CA ALA A 102 11.28 14.57 -3.21
C ALA A 102 11.97 13.26 -3.65
N TRP A 103 11.20 12.20 -3.87
CA TRP A 103 11.70 10.94 -4.45
C TRP A 103 11.90 10.99 -5.96
N GLY A 104 11.44 12.06 -6.63
CA GLY A 104 11.53 12.22 -8.08
C GLY A 104 10.77 11.13 -8.82
N VAL A 105 9.57 10.77 -8.33
CA VAL A 105 8.73 9.73 -8.91
C VAL A 105 8.07 10.23 -10.19
N ASP A 106 8.15 9.44 -11.26
CA ASP A 106 7.48 9.72 -12.53
C ASP A 106 6.08 9.09 -12.59
N VAL A 107 5.92 7.91 -11.97
CA VAL A 107 4.68 7.11 -12.04
C VAL A 107 4.32 6.54 -10.67
N VAL A 108 3.07 6.75 -10.28
CA VAL A 108 2.50 6.22 -9.04
C VAL A 108 1.60 5.02 -9.34
N PHE A 109 1.88 3.88 -8.71
CA PHE A 109 1.06 2.68 -8.77
C PHE A 109 0.19 2.55 -7.52
N VAL A 110 -1.10 2.27 -7.69
CA VAL A 110 -2.05 2.11 -6.58
C VAL A 110 -2.47 0.66 -6.48
N CYS A 111 -2.17 0.00 -5.35
CA CYS A 111 -2.52 -1.40 -5.11
C CYS A 111 -3.13 -1.58 -3.72
N SER A 112 -4.44 -1.87 -3.67
CA SER A 112 -5.19 -2.08 -2.43
C SER A 112 -5.05 -0.92 -1.43
N PHE A 113 -5.02 0.32 -1.93
CA PHE A 113 -4.91 1.54 -1.12
C PHE A 113 -6.29 1.94 -0.57
N GLN A 114 -6.35 2.35 0.70
CA GLN A 114 -7.64 2.60 1.39
C GLN A 114 -8.00 4.08 1.55
N HIS A 115 -7.20 5.02 1.03
CA HIS A 115 -7.58 6.44 0.95
C HIS A 115 -8.08 6.76 -0.46
N ILE A 116 -9.09 7.63 -0.53
CA ILE A 116 -9.56 8.21 -1.78
C ILE A 116 -8.57 9.31 -2.15
N LEU A 117 -8.00 9.23 -3.36
CA LEU A 117 -7.15 10.27 -3.94
C LEU A 117 -8.02 11.42 -4.41
N ARG A 118 -7.60 12.66 -4.16
CA ARG A 118 -8.33 13.83 -4.61
C ARG A 118 -7.83 14.32 -5.97
N PRO A 119 -8.55 15.24 -6.62
CA PRO A 119 -8.11 15.81 -7.89
C PRO A 119 -6.76 16.52 -7.84
N GLU A 120 -6.31 16.97 -6.66
CA GLU A 120 -5.02 17.63 -6.48
C GLU A 120 -3.83 16.65 -6.35
N PHE A 121 -4.09 15.34 -6.35
CA PHE A 121 -3.09 14.28 -6.32
C PHE A 121 -2.72 13.83 -7.73
#